data_AF-A0A417IC79-F1
#
_entry.id   AF-A0A417IC79-F1
#
_cell.length_a   1.000
_cell.length_b   1.000
_cell.length_c   1.000
_cell.angle_alpha   90.00
_cell.angle_beta   90.00
_cell.angle_gamma   90.00
#
_symmetry.space_group_name_H-M   'P 1'
#
loop_
_entity.id
_entity.type
_entity.pdbx_description
1 polymer ?
#
loop_
_entity_poly.entity_id
_entity_poly.type
_entity_poly.pdbx_seq_one_letter_code
_entity_poly.pdbx_strand_id
1 'polypeptide(L)'
;MSKGKKEGRGTIKAVVYLLIVIILAGMVVYLTQSLRRERQPEITGTFIDSKLEAAGELTSAKMIYNGLIHYSDGTIPLLTQKAFNMTYRAEVHAGVDLSQAKTEVTDTEVIVTLPAVEILDISIDDDSIQYYDEKAALLNWERKEDALDAIASAKEDVEQQTQEMEDLETMAREQAKTLITGMLSETIGDKTLVIKFEK
;
A
#
# COMPACT_ATOMS: atom_id res chain seq x y z
N MET A 1 -70.61 -38.29 -44.56
CA MET A 1 -69.39 -39.03 -44.13
C MET A 1 -68.30 -38.02 -43.76
N SER A 2 -67.79 -38.09 -42.53
CA SER A 2 -66.80 -37.18 -41.93
C SER A 2 -65.47 -37.92 -41.75
N LYS A 3 -64.36 -37.35 -42.22
CA LYS A 3 -63.00 -37.83 -41.92
C LYS A 3 -62.17 -36.70 -41.29
N GLY A 4 -62.19 -36.67 -39.96
CA GLY A 4 -60.99 -36.91 -39.15
C GLY A 4 -59.85 -35.89 -39.18
N LYS A 5 -60.08 -34.71 -38.61
CA LYS A 5 -59.07 -33.73 -38.15
C LYS A 5 -58.16 -34.36 -37.06
N LYS A 6 -57.06 -35.03 -37.43
CA LYS A 6 -56.13 -35.70 -36.47
C LYS A 6 -54.65 -35.30 -36.55
N GLU A 7 -54.25 -34.41 -37.47
CA GLU A 7 -52.82 -34.06 -37.62
C GLU A 7 -52.31 -32.96 -36.67
N GLY A 8 -53.20 -32.13 -36.09
CA GLY A 8 -52.76 -31.04 -35.20
C GLY A 8 -52.47 -31.44 -33.75
N ARG A 9 -52.99 -32.58 -33.25
CA ARG A 9 -52.89 -32.92 -31.81
C ARG A 9 -51.52 -33.49 -31.40
N GLY A 10 -50.78 -34.10 -32.32
CA GLY A 10 -49.45 -34.66 -32.04
C GLY A 10 -48.36 -33.59 -31.96
N THR A 11 -48.39 -32.65 -32.90
CA THR A 11 -47.45 -31.53 -32.97
C THR A 11 -47.64 -30.55 -31.81
N ILE A 12 -48.89 -30.26 -31.41
CA ILE A 12 -49.17 -29.40 -30.25
C ILE A 12 -48.63 -30.03 -28.96
N LYS A 13 -48.77 -31.35 -28.76
CA LYS A 13 -48.21 -32.02 -27.57
C LYS A 13 -46.69 -31.99 -27.54
N ALA A 14 -46.04 -32.16 -28.69
CA ALA A 14 -44.58 -32.07 -28.79
C ALA A 14 -44.07 -30.65 -28.49
N VAL A 15 -44.76 -29.62 -28.99
CA VAL A 15 -44.44 -28.21 -28.70
C VAL A 15 -44.64 -27.88 -27.22
N VAL A 16 -45.72 -28.37 -26.61
CA VAL A 16 -45.99 -28.18 -25.18
C VAL A 16 -44.91 -28.88 -24.33
N TYR A 17 -44.49 -30.09 -24.71
CA TYR A 17 -43.44 -30.81 -24.00
C TYR A 17 -42.09 -30.09 -24.11
N LEU A 18 -41.77 -29.53 -25.29
CA LEU A 18 -40.57 -28.73 -25.50
C LEU A 18 -40.55 -27.48 -24.62
N LEU A 19 -41.68 -26.76 -24.53
CA LEU A 19 -41.80 -25.57 -23.68
C LEU A 19 -41.62 -25.90 -22.19
N ILE A 20 -42.18 -27.02 -21.73
CA ILE A 20 -42.02 -27.48 -20.34
C ILE A 20 -40.53 -27.77 -20.03
N VAL A 21 -39.82 -28.42 -20.96
CA VAL A 21 -38.39 -28.71 -20.80
C VAL A 21 -37.56 -27.42 -20.74
N ILE A 22 -37.89 -26.42 -21.55
CA ILE A 22 -37.20 -25.11 -21.54
C ILE A 22 -37.43 -24.39 -20.21
N ILE A 23 -38.67 -24.38 -19.70
CA ILE A 23 -39.00 -23.75 -18.42
C ILE A 23 -38.29 -24.48 -17.28
N LEU A 24 -38.27 -25.81 -17.28
CA LEU A 24 -37.55 -26.60 -16.28
C LEU A 24 -36.04 -26.36 -16.33
N ALA A 25 -35.45 -26.30 -17.54
CA ALA A 25 -34.03 -25.98 -17.70
C ALA A 25 -33.72 -24.56 -17.19
N GLY A 26 -34.57 -23.58 -17.51
CA GLY A 26 -34.46 -22.22 -16.99
C GLY A 26 -34.58 -22.14 -15.47
N MET A 27 -35.48 -22.95 -14.89
CA MET A 27 -35.68 -23.04 -13.43
C MET A 27 -34.48 -23.68 -12.74
N VAL A 28 -33.88 -24.73 -13.33
CA VAL A 28 -32.64 -25.35 -12.82
C VAL A 28 -31.46 -24.38 -12.91
N VAL A 29 -31.31 -23.65 -14.01
CA VAL A 29 -30.29 -22.60 -14.14
C VAL A 29 -30.52 -21.48 -13.12
N TYR A 30 -31.76 -21.06 -12.91
CA TYR A 30 -32.11 -20.06 -11.90
C TYR A 30 -31.82 -20.53 -10.48
N LEU A 31 -32.20 -21.75 -10.12
CA LEU A 31 -31.93 -22.35 -8.80
C LEU A 31 -30.42 -22.54 -8.56
N THR A 32 -29.68 -23.05 -9.54
CA THR A 32 -28.23 -23.21 -9.42
C THR A 32 -27.49 -21.88 -9.36
N GLN A 33 -28.01 -20.86 -10.03
CA GLN A 33 -27.45 -19.50 -9.98
C GLN A 33 -27.84 -18.77 -8.69
N SER A 34 -29.07 -18.95 -8.16
CA SER A 34 -29.49 -18.33 -6.89
C SER A 34 -28.76 -18.96 -5.69
N LEU A 35 -28.55 -20.29 -5.71
CA LEU A 35 -27.73 -21.00 -4.71
C LEU A 35 -26.25 -20.56 -4.72
N ARG A 36 -25.74 -20.06 -5.87
CA ARG A 36 -24.41 -19.45 -5.96
C ARG A 36 -24.39 -17.98 -5.55
N ARG A 37 -25.55 -17.30 -5.56
CA ARG A 37 -25.68 -15.86 -5.32
C ARG A 37 -25.89 -15.51 -3.85
N GLU A 38 -26.21 -16.48 -3.00
CA GLU A 38 -26.35 -16.31 -1.53
C GLU A 38 -25.06 -16.58 -0.73
N ARG A 39 -23.98 -17.00 -1.38
CA ARG A 39 -22.66 -16.94 -0.73
C ARG A 39 -22.09 -15.55 -0.93
N GLN A 40 -22.61 -14.58 -0.18
CA GLN A 40 -21.75 -13.46 0.19
C GLN A 40 -20.50 -14.10 0.82
N PRO A 41 -19.28 -13.82 0.33
CA PRO A 41 -18.10 -14.36 0.97
C PRO A 41 -18.19 -13.95 2.44
N GLU A 42 -18.27 -14.92 3.34
CA GLU A 42 -18.07 -14.64 4.75
C GLU A 42 -16.73 -13.91 4.82
N ILE A 43 -16.76 -12.68 5.30
CA ILE A 43 -15.56 -11.88 5.52
C ILE A 43 -14.86 -12.53 6.71
N THR A 44 -14.14 -13.61 6.44
CA THR A 44 -13.31 -14.27 7.43
C THR A 44 -12.08 -13.39 7.64
N GLY A 45 -11.52 -13.39 8.86
CA GLY A 45 -10.27 -12.65 9.14
C GLY A 45 -9.19 -12.95 8.10
N THR A 46 -9.10 -14.20 7.66
CA THR A 46 -8.19 -14.67 6.60
C THR A 46 -8.34 -13.94 5.25
N PHE A 47 -9.52 -13.45 4.89
CA PHE A 47 -9.71 -12.67 3.65
C PHE A 47 -9.12 -11.27 3.79
N ILE A 48 -9.31 -10.63 4.95
CA ILE A 48 -8.73 -9.32 5.25
C ILE A 48 -7.22 -9.44 5.39
N ASP A 49 -6.73 -10.46 6.10
CA ASP A 49 -5.31 -10.74 6.26
C ASP A 49 -4.63 -10.90 4.89
N SER A 50 -5.24 -11.66 3.96
CA SER A 50 -4.69 -11.82 2.61
C SER A 50 -4.62 -10.51 1.80
N LYS A 51 -5.55 -9.57 2.02
CA LYS A 51 -5.52 -8.25 1.37
C LYS A 51 -4.45 -7.34 1.98
N LEU A 52 -4.29 -7.40 3.30
CA LEU A 52 -3.25 -6.65 4.02
C LEU A 52 -1.87 -7.18 3.66
N GLU A 53 -1.69 -8.50 3.62
CA GLU A 53 -0.45 -9.16 3.21
C GLU A 53 -0.10 -8.84 1.75
N ALA A 54 -1.08 -8.81 0.84
CA ALA A 54 -0.87 -8.41 -0.54
C ALA A 54 -0.50 -6.92 -0.70
N ALA A 55 -0.91 -6.08 0.25
CA ALA A 55 -0.53 -4.67 0.28
C ALA A 55 0.90 -4.46 0.84
N GLY A 56 1.38 -5.35 1.72
CA GLY A 56 2.75 -5.34 2.23
C GLY A 56 3.08 -4.07 3.01
N GLU A 57 4.08 -3.32 2.55
CA GLU A 57 4.46 -2.03 3.15
C GLU A 57 3.57 -0.88 2.66
N LEU A 58 2.94 -0.17 3.58
CA LEU A 58 2.14 1.01 3.28
C LEU A 58 2.88 2.29 3.67
N THR A 59 3.59 2.90 2.72
CA THR A 59 4.09 4.27 2.89
C THR A 59 2.92 5.23 3.05
N SER A 60 2.76 5.74 4.26
CA SER A 60 1.59 6.52 4.67
C SER A 60 1.92 8.01 4.80
N ALA A 61 3.16 8.38 5.10
CA ALA A 61 3.59 9.76 5.04
C ALA A 61 4.95 9.90 4.34
N LYS A 62 5.13 11.05 3.71
CA LYS A 62 6.38 11.46 3.07
C LYS A 62 6.79 12.81 3.62
N MET A 63 8.04 12.92 4.03
CA MET A 63 8.67 14.16 4.44
C MET A 63 9.86 14.47 3.53
N ILE A 64 9.98 15.72 3.12
CA ILE A 64 11.13 16.22 2.37
C ILE A 64 12.00 17.00 3.33
N TYR A 65 13.22 16.50 3.55
CA TYR A 65 14.24 17.14 4.34
C TYR A 65 15.28 17.79 3.42
N ASN A 66 15.67 19.03 3.68
CA ASN A 66 16.77 19.68 2.95
C ASN A 66 17.92 19.90 3.92
N GLY A 67 18.99 19.13 3.75
CA GLY A 67 20.16 19.14 4.62
C GLY A 67 21.29 20.01 4.06
N LEU A 68 22.11 20.55 4.97
CA LEU A 68 23.39 21.19 4.68
C LEU A 68 24.44 20.56 5.58
N ILE A 69 25.43 19.89 4.99
CA ILE A 69 26.56 19.35 5.74
C ILE A 69 27.84 20.11 5.41
N HIS A 70 28.68 20.27 6.43
CA HIS A 70 30.05 20.73 6.27
C HIS A 70 30.97 19.52 6.41
N TYR A 71 31.52 19.05 5.30
CA TYR A 71 32.49 17.97 5.31
C TYR A 71 33.90 18.57 5.42
N SER A 72 34.72 18.03 6.33
CA SER A 72 36.11 18.44 6.51
C SER A 72 36.97 17.22 6.77
N ASP A 73 37.76 16.81 5.77
CA ASP A 73 38.74 15.74 5.92
C ASP A 73 40.17 16.27 5.68
N GLY A 74 41.11 15.80 6.49
CA GLY A 74 42.53 16.15 6.42
C GLY A 74 43.23 16.28 7.76
N THR A 75 44.33 15.56 7.93
CA THR A 75 45.16 15.54 9.17
C THR A 75 46.08 16.77 9.32
N ILE A 76 46.31 17.55 8.25
CA ILE A 76 47.27 18.66 8.24
C ILE A 76 46.54 19.99 7.95
N PRO A 77 46.42 20.90 8.94
CA PRO A 77 45.80 22.21 8.75
C PRO A 77 46.49 23.00 7.62
N LEU A 78 45.72 23.68 6.76
CA LEU A 78 46.15 24.51 5.60
C LEU A 78 46.71 23.81 4.35
N LEU A 79 47.09 22.53 4.37
CA LEU A 79 47.68 21.84 3.19
C LEU A 79 46.79 20.75 2.60
N THR A 80 46.06 20.01 3.43
CA THR A 80 45.24 18.86 3.00
C THR A 80 43.80 18.95 3.47
N GLN A 81 43.37 20.05 4.09
CA GLN A 81 41.98 20.24 4.51
C GLN A 81 41.09 20.35 3.28
N LYS A 82 40.41 19.24 2.96
CA LYS A 82 39.28 19.20 2.03
C LYS A 82 38.05 19.58 2.82
N ALA A 83 37.79 20.88 2.93
CA ALA A 83 36.55 21.39 3.50
C ALA A 83 35.61 21.79 2.37
N PHE A 84 34.39 21.26 2.36
CA PHE A 84 33.34 21.68 1.44
C PHE A 84 31.98 21.66 2.11
N ASN A 85 31.09 22.54 1.66
CA ASN A 85 29.69 22.48 2.05
C ASN A 85 28.92 21.70 0.99
N MET A 86 27.98 20.87 1.42
CA MET A 86 27.12 20.09 0.54
C MET A 86 25.68 20.26 0.98
N THR A 87 24.81 20.71 0.08
CA THR A 87 23.36 20.64 0.29
C THR A 87 22.80 19.41 -0.39
N TYR A 88 21.78 18.81 0.19
CA TYR A 88 21.07 17.68 -0.38
C TYR A 88 19.60 17.70 0.02
N ARG A 89 18.77 17.02 -0.75
CA ARG A 89 17.39 16.71 -0.42
C ARG A 89 17.30 15.25 -0.06
N ALA A 90 16.74 14.96 1.11
CA ALA A 90 16.36 13.62 1.51
C ALA A 90 14.83 13.48 1.52
N GLU A 91 14.36 12.33 1.11
CA GLU A 91 12.97 11.92 1.23
C GLU A 91 12.88 10.83 2.27
N VAL A 92 12.06 11.08 3.29
CA VAL A 92 11.82 10.14 4.39
C VAL A 92 10.40 9.59 4.24
N HIS A 93 10.31 8.27 4.16
CA HIS A 93 9.06 7.53 4.01
C HIS A 93 8.72 6.84 5.31
N ALA A 94 7.63 7.25 5.93
CA ALA A 94 7.08 6.64 7.14
C ALA A 94 5.82 5.86 6.82
N GLY A 95 5.64 4.71 7.45
CA GLY A 95 4.51 3.84 7.16
C GLY A 95 4.36 2.70 8.15
N VAL A 96 3.55 1.72 7.75
CA VAL A 96 3.29 0.51 8.53
C VAL A 96 3.50 -0.71 7.65
N ASP A 97 4.08 -1.77 8.21
CA ASP A 97 4.11 -3.08 7.58
C ASP A 97 2.76 -3.79 7.82
N LEU A 98 1.91 -3.84 6.79
CA LEU A 98 0.59 -4.47 6.89
C LEU A 98 0.67 -5.99 7.00
N SER A 99 1.81 -6.61 6.70
CA SER A 99 2.01 -8.05 6.90
C SER A 99 2.01 -8.43 8.38
N GLN A 100 2.36 -7.50 9.26
CA GLN A 100 2.33 -7.67 10.72
C GLN A 100 0.99 -7.27 11.35
N ALA A 101 0.03 -6.79 10.55
CA ALA A 101 -1.27 -6.39 11.04
C ALA A 101 -2.08 -7.59 11.53
N LYS A 102 -2.81 -7.41 12.63
CA LYS A 102 -3.70 -8.42 13.20
C LYS A 102 -5.14 -8.03 12.93
N THR A 103 -5.91 -8.97 12.38
CA THR A 103 -7.35 -8.76 12.15
C THR A 103 -8.19 -9.62 13.07
N GLU A 104 -9.18 -9.01 13.71
CA GLU A 104 -10.25 -9.70 14.43
C GLU A 104 -11.59 -9.32 13.80
N VAL A 105 -12.37 -10.32 13.39
CA VAL A 105 -13.71 -10.12 12.85
C VAL A 105 -14.74 -10.64 13.85
N THR A 106 -15.64 -9.76 14.28
CA THR A 106 -16.78 -10.08 15.13
C THR A 106 -18.08 -10.01 14.30
N ASP A 107 -19.22 -10.28 14.93
CA ASP A 107 -20.53 -10.19 14.26
C ASP A 107 -20.85 -8.77 13.78
N THR A 108 -20.38 -7.73 14.47
CA THR A 108 -20.72 -6.32 14.20
C THR A 108 -19.54 -5.46 13.78
N GLU A 109 -18.31 -5.87 14.11
CA GLU A 109 -17.10 -5.05 13.93
C GLU A 109 -15.97 -5.84 13.26
N VAL A 110 -15.17 -5.14 12.47
CA VAL A 110 -13.86 -5.60 11.98
C VAL A 110 -12.81 -4.74 12.67
N ILE A 111 -11.98 -5.36 13.50
CA ILE A 111 -10.91 -4.70 14.24
C ILE A 111 -9.59 -5.01 13.55
N VAL A 112 -8.92 -3.98 13.05
CA VAL A 112 -7.57 -4.09 12.45
C VAL A 112 -6.59 -3.42 13.39
N THR A 113 -5.66 -4.20 13.94
CA THR A 113 -4.56 -3.71 14.77
C THR A 113 -3.31 -3.67 13.92
N LEU A 114 -2.83 -2.46 13.62
CA LEU A 114 -1.64 -2.19 12.83
C LEU A 114 -0.41 -2.14 13.76
N PRO A 115 0.78 -2.54 13.28
CA PRO A 115 2.01 -2.31 14.03
C PRO A 115 2.27 -0.81 14.23
N ALA A 116 3.28 -0.49 15.05
CA ALA A 116 3.78 0.86 15.19
C ALA A 116 4.24 1.42 13.82
N VAL A 117 4.17 2.75 13.66
CA VAL A 117 4.71 3.39 12.48
C VAL A 117 6.23 3.37 12.56
N GLU A 118 6.85 3.01 11.44
CA GLU A 118 8.30 2.97 11.31
C GLU A 118 8.75 3.77 10.08
N ILE A 119 10.01 4.15 10.08
CA ILE A 119 10.66 4.71 8.90
C ILE A 119 11.01 3.55 7.98
N LEU A 120 10.30 3.46 6.86
CA LEU A 120 10.44 2.38 5.89
C LEU A 120 11.63 2.63 4.95
N ASP A 121 11.83 3.90 4.56
CA ASP A 121 12.91 4.29 3.67
C ASP A 121 13.38 5.72 3.92
N ILE A 122 14.68 5.91 3.74
CA ILE A 122 15.32 7.22 3.64
C ILE A 122 16.19 7.18 2.40
N SER A 123 15.82 8.00 1.43
CA SER A 123 16.51 8.16 0.17
C SER A 123 17.04 9.59 0.05
N ILE A 124 18.25 9.73 -0.49
CA ILE A 124 18.83 11.02 -0.84
C ILE A 124 18.66 11.17 -2.35
N ASP A 125 18.14 12.32 -2.77
CA ASP A 125 18.04 12.66 -4.18
C ASP A 125 19.44 13.06 -4.69
N ASP A 126 20.12 12.12 -5.34
CA ASP A 126 21.47 12.31 -5.89
C ASP A 126 21.55 13.54 -6.82
N ASP A 127 20.49 13.82 -7.58
CA ASP A 127 20.43 14.95 -8.51
C ASP A 127 20.28 16.30 -7.77
N SER A 128 19.85 16.28 -6.51
CA SER A 128 19.72 17.46 -5.66
C SER A 128 21.03 17.90 -5.00
N ILE A 129 22.07 17.06 -5.05
CA ILE A 129 23.33 17.31 -4.36
C ILE A 129 24.05 18.50 -5.02
N GLN A 130 24.35 19.52 -4.23
CA GLN A 130 25.11 20.68 -4.68
C GLN A 130 26.27 20.96 -3.73
N TYR A 131 27.46 21.16 -4.31
CA TYR A 131 28.67 21.46 -3.58
C TYR A 131 28.95 22.96 -3.61
N TYR A 132 29.23 23.54 -2.44
CA TYR A 132 29.48 24.96 -2.24
C TYR A 132 30.83 25.19 -1.54
N ASP A 133 31.85 25.66 -2.26
CA ASP A 133 32.92 26.53 -1.75
C ASP A 133 33.81 27.14 -2.87
N GLU A 134 34.35 28.35 -2.64
CA GLU A 134 34.90 29.27 -3.65
C GLU A 134 36.40 29.08 -3.97
N LYS A 135 37.15 28.29 -3.21
CA LYS A 135 38.63 28.26 -3.32
C LYS A 135 39.23 27.16 -4.18
N ALA A 136 38.43 26.20 -4.65
CA ALA A 136 39.00 25.02 -5.29
C ALA A 136 38.20 24.47 -6.48
N ALA A 137 37.43 25.35 -7.15
CA ALA A 137 36.88 25.12 -8.49
C ALA A 137 37.94 24.76 -9.59
N LEU A 138 39.20 24.53 -9.21
CA LEU A 138 40.34 24.22 -10.06
C LEU A 138 40.84 22.77 -9.96
N LEU A 139 40.31 21.94 -9.07
CA LEU A 139 40.71 20.54 -8.98
C LEU A 139 39.50 19.62 -9.17
N ASN A 140 39.50 18.87 -10.27
CA ASN A 140 38.52 17.84 -10.61
C ASN A 140 38.16 16.97 -9.39
N TRP A 141 36.99 17.24 -8.80
CA TRP A 141 36.43 16.51 -7.66
C TRP A 141 35.49 15.38 -8.06
N GLU A 142 35.56 14.91 -9.31
CA GLU A 142 34.86 13.73 -9.83
C GLU A 142 35.26 12.39 -9.15
N ARG A 143 35.74 12.39 -7.90
CA ARG A 143 35.97 11.15 -7.15
C ARG A 143 34.73 10.81 -6.34
N LYS A 144 33.91 9.97 -6.95
CA LYS A 144 32.67 9.37 -6.42
C LYS A 144 32.80 8.76 -5.01
N GLU A 145 34.01 8.39 -4.56
CA GLU A 145 34.23 7.77 -3.24
C GLU A 145 34.03 8.75 -2.07
N ASP A 146 34.57 9.98 -2.14
CA ASP A 146 34.41 10.99 -1.07
C ASP A 146 32.94 11.47 -0.95
N ALA A 147 32.18 11.37 -2.04
CA ALA A 147 30.74 11.70 -2.07
C ALA A 147 29.88 10.61 -1.42
N LEU A 148 30.26 9.33 -1.53
CA LEU A 148 29.53 8.22 -0.93
C LEU A 148 29.57 8.26 0.59
N ASP A 149 30.74 8.55 1.18
CA ASP A 149 30.88 8.68 2.63
C ASP A 149 30.08 9.88 3.17
N ALA A 150 30.06 10.99 2.43
CA ALA A 150 29.26 12.17 2.77
C ALA A 150 27.74 11.90 2.71
N ILE A 151 27.28 11.13 1.71
CA ILE A 151 25.88 10.70 1.59
C ILE A 151 25.51 9.73 2.73
N ALA A 152 26.42 8.82 3.09
CA ALA A 152 26.20 7.89 4.21
C ALA A 152 26.04 8.64 5.54
N SER A 153 26.92 9.60 5.84
CA SER A 153 26.79 10.46 7.03
C SER A 153 25.53 11.31 7.02
N ALA A 154 25.11 11.81 5.84
CA ALA A 154 23.86 12.53 5.69
C ALA A 154 22.63 11.64 5.98
N LYS A 155 22.65 10.38 5.51
CA LYS A 155 21.58 9.42 5.80
C LYS A 155 21.47 9.11 7.29
N GLU A 156 22.60 8.94 7.98
CA GLU A 156 22.62 8.70 9.43
C GLU A 156 22.09 9.90 10.23
N ASP A 157 22.43 11.12 9.84
CA ASP A 157 21.90 12.36 10.46
C ASP A 157 20.37 12.46 10.27
N VAL A 158 19.87 12.15 9.06
CA VAL A 158 18.43 12.13 8.79
C VAL A 158 17.73 11.02 9.57
N GLU A 159 18.32 9.83 9.70
CA GLU A 159 17.78 8.74 10.52
C GLU A 159 17.61 9.17 11.98
N GLN A 160 18.65 9.77 12.59
CA GLN A 160 18.58 10.25 13.97
C GLN A 160 17.55 11.35 14.16
N GLN A 161 17.53 12.35 13.28
CA GLN A 161 16.57 13.46 13.38
C GLN A 161 15.13 13.00 13.17
N THR A 162 14.91 12.02 12.29
CA THR A 162 13.56 11.52 11.99
C THR A 162 12.99 10.68 13.15
N GLN A 163 13.83 9.93 13.87
CA GLN A 163 13.39 9.19 15.06
C GLN A 163 12.85 10.09 16.18
N GLU A 164 13.22 11.37 16.18
CA GLU A 164 12.74 12.35 17.16
C GLU A 164 11.50 13.12 16.71
N MET A 165 11.00 12.87 15.49
CA MET A 165 9.88 13.61 14.90
C MET A 165 8.52 12.94 15.15
N GLU A 166 7.87 13.28 16.26
CA GLU A 166 6.49 12.87 16.58
C GLU A 166 5.46 13.27 15.49
N ASP A 167 5.73 14.37 14.77
CA ASP A 167 4.83 14.90 13.73
C ASP A 167 4.72 13.94 12.53
N LEU A 168 5.84 13.34 12.10
CA LEU A 168 5.85 12.43 10.96
C LEU A 168 5.13 11.12 11.29
N GLU A 169 5.34 10.60 12.50
CA GLU A 169 4.63 9.42 12.99
C GLU A 169 3.12 9.68 13.01
N THR A 170 2.70 10.82 13.57
CA THR A 170 1.29 11.20 13.66
C THR A 170 0.65 11.31 12.28
N MET A 171 1.32 11.98 11.33
CA MET A 171 0.84 12.10 9.95
C MET A 171 0.70 10.73 9.28
N ALA A 172 1.69 9.84 9.46
CA ALA A 172 1.65 8.49 8.90
C ALA A 172 0.49 7.67 9.48
N ARG A 173 0.22 7.78 10.78
CA ARG A 173 -0.91 7.07 11.43
C ARG A 173 -2.26 7.52 10.89
N GLU A 174 -2.49 8.81 10.78
CA GLU A 174 -3.76 9.35 10.26
C GLU A 174 -3.98 8.99 8.79
N GLN A 175 -2.92 9.05 7.99
CA GLN A 175 -3.00 8.67 6.59
C GLN A 175 -3.17 7.15 6.42
N ALA A 176 -2.45 6.32 7.18
CA ALA A 176 -2.62 4.86 7.18
C ALA A 176 -4.07 4.49 7.50
N LYS A 177 -4.65 5.11 8.54
CA LYS A 177 -6.05 4.92 8.93
C LYS A 177 -7.00 5.26 7.79
N THR A 178 -6.78 6.37 7.10
CA THR A 178 -7.59 6.80 5.95
C THR A 178 -7.51 5.81 4.79
N LEU A 179 -6.29 5.39 4.43
CA LEU A 179 -6.03 4.46 3.34
C LEU A 179 -6.65 3.08 3.60
N ILE A 180 -6.46 2.54 4.80
CA ILE A 180 -7.00 1.24 5.20
C ILE A 180 -8.53 1.29 5.30
N THR A 181 -9.08 2.40 5.80
CA THR A 181 -10.54 2.60 5.79
C THR A 181 -11.07 2.58 4.37
N GLY A 182 -10.43 3.30 3.44
CA GLY A 182 -10.81 3.27 2.02
C GLY A 182 -10.74 1.86 1.44
N MET A 183 -9.62 1.15 1.65
CA MET A 183 -9.38 -0.19 1.13
C MET A 183 -10.38 -1.24 1.65
N LEU A 184 -10.75 -1.15 2.92
CA LEU A 184 -11.60 -2.15 3.58
C LEU A 184 -13.09 -1.78 3.59
N SER A 185 -13.46 -0.52 3.34
CA SER A 185 -14.85 -0.05 3.35
C SER A 185 -15.80 -0.87 2.48
N GLU A 186 -15.39 -1.21 1.26
CA GLU A 186 -16.19 -2.05 0.35
C GLU A 186 -16.15 -3.54 0.72
N THR A 187 -15.19 -3.93 1.56
CA THR A 187 -14.95 -5.34 1.93
C THR A 187 -15.69 -5.73 3.20
N ILE A 188 -15.91 -4.81 4.14
CA ILE A 188 -16.50 -5.13 5.47
C ILE A 188 -18.04 -5.18 5.49
N GLY A 189 -18.70 -4.78 4.39
CA GLY A 189 -20.17 -4.74 4.31
C GLY A 189 -20.78 -3.75 5.32
N ASP A 190 -21.79 -4.19 6.07
CA ASP A 190 -22.46 -3.38 7.09
C ASP A 190 -21.72 -3.32 8.45
N LYS A 191 -20.57 -4.00 8.57
CA LYS A 191 -19.78 -4.02 9.81
C LYS A 191 -19.01 -2.72 10.01
N THR A 192 -18.82 -2.33 11.26
CA THR A 192 -18.03 -1.14 11.61
C THR A 192 -16.54 -1.47 11.59
N LEU A 193 -15.72 -0.65 10.94
CA LEU A 193 -14.26 -0.77 10.96
C LEU A 193 -13.66 -0.02 12.15
N VAL A 194 -12.85 -0.72 12.95
CA VAL A 194 -12.08 -0.14 14.05
C VAL A 194 -10.61 -0.35 13.77
N ILE A 195 -9.86 0.73 13.59
CA ILE A 195 -8.41 0.69 13.37
C ILE A 195 -7.70 1.08 14.67
N LYS A 196 -6.76 0.24 15.12
CA LYS A 196 -5.90 0.45 16.28
C LYS A 196 -4.44 0.36 15.83
N PHE A 197 -3.55 0.98 16.58
CA PHE A 197 -2.10 0.85 16.41
C PHE A 197 -1.53 0.20 17.67
N GLU A 198 -0.55 -0.70 17.50
CA GLU A 198 0.28 -1.17 18.59
C GLU A 198 1.07 0.01 19.20
N LYS A 199 1.39 -0.11 20.49
CA LYS A 199 2.12 0.92 21.24
C LYS A 199 3.62 0.75 21.06
#